data_AF-A0A9E1T0G3-F1
#
_entry.id   AF-A0A9E1T0G3-F1
#
_cell.length_a   1.000
_cell.length_b   1.000
_cell.length_c   1.000
_cell.angle_alpha   90.00
_cell.angle_beta   90.00
_cell.angle_gamma   90.00
#
_symmetry.space_group_name_H-M   'P 1'
#
loop_
_entity.id
_entity.type
_entity.pdbx_description
1 polymer ?
#
loop_
_entity_poly.entity_id
_entity_poly.type
_entity_poly.pdbx_seq_one_letter_code
_entity_poly.pdbx_strand_id
1 'polypeptide(L)'
;MTDGFDHLKLSEADAAMLDRLVDVGFELDQLEYLSSEEKQRATAILEQLGLLQAYPVEDASGTLIDATLARIDQYEQQRAARLHISTSEITATSRGFSFPKLDLIATAAAILLCVALVSMFAKTNRDHSIQSNCATNMAGVGAGLFTYAEDHNNAMPTSSINSLSSLFGGVSPERTDANVLVVEGYCDHHHLNCPGHGGQGGGFSYQTQSAQSWENLKNRGRVFVIMADRNPILDDLLAGGTPDPLTPSASHGALGHNRLLDDGSTYTSVAPPIVGNDFIWLLDGKNRRIDIFLTH
;
A
#
# COMPACT_ATOMS: atom_id res chain seq x y z
N MET A 1 -6.93 -32.63 -4.51
CA MET A 1 -8.26 -33.23 -4.76
C MET A 1 -9.22 -32.07 -5.00
N THR A 2 -9.37 -31.65 -6.26
CA THR A 2 -10.15 -30.46 -6.66
C THR A 2 -11.15 -30.77 -7.79
N ASP A 3 -11.52 -32.04 -7.99
CA ASP A 3 -12.52 -32.48 -8.98
C ASP A 3 -13.89 -32.75 -8.32
N GLY A 4 -14.32 -31.87 -7.41
CA GLY A 4 -15.50 -32.13 -6.59
C GLY A 4 -16.85 -31.74 -7.20
N PHE A 5 -16.92 -30.65 -7.98
CA PHE A 5 -18.21 -29.97 -8.22
C PHE A 5 -18.37 -29.31 -9.60
N ASP A 6 -17.49 -29.54 -10.56
CA ASP A 6 -17.63 -28.93 -11.90
C ASP A 6 -18.90 -29.37 -12.65
N HIS A 7 -19.46 -30.54 -12.30
CA HIS A 7 -20.74 -31.04 -12.81
C HIS A 7 -21.98 -30.39 -12.17
N LEU A 8 -21.81 -29.52 -11.15
CA LEU A 8 -22.89 -28.78 -10.49
C LEU A 8 -23.01 -27.33 -10.98
N LYS A 9 -22.17 -26.90 -11.94
CA LYS A 9 -22.24 -25.54 -12.49
C LYS A 9 -23.42 -25.44 -13.45
N LEU A 10 -24.24 -24.40 -13.28
CA LEU A 10 -25.25 -24.03 -14.27
C LEU A 10 -24.56 -23.69 -15.60
N SER A 11 -25.23 -23.94 -16.72
CA SER A 11 -24.79 -23.40 -17.98
C SER A 11 -24.86 -21.87 -17.94
N GLU A 12 -24.01 -21.17 -18.70
CA GLU A 12 -23.99 -19.70 -18.74
C GLU A 12 -25.36 -19.11 -19.11
N ALA A 13 -26.09 -19.78 -19.99
CA ALA A 13 -27.44 -19.39 -20.40
C ALA A 13 -28.47 -19.56 -19.27
N ASP A 14 -28.36 -20.63 -18.47
CA ASP A 14 -29.28 -20.86 -17.34
C ASP A 14 -28.96 -19.94 -16.16
N ALA A 15 -27.67 -19.62 -15.94
CA ALA A 15 -27.26 -18.63 -14.94
C ALA A 15 -27.80 -17.24 -15.28
N ALA A 16 -27.64 -16.79 -16.54
CA ALA A 16 -28.18 -15.51 -16.99
C ALA A 16 -29.72 -15.45 -16.92
N MET A 17 -30.41 -16.57 -17.17
CA MET A 17 -31.86 -16.65 -17.02
C MET A 17 -32.29 -16.60 -15.55
N LEU A 18 -31.55 -17.26 -14.65
CA LEU A 18 -31.80 -17.20 -13.21
C LEU A 18 -31.69 -15.77 -12.68
N ASP A 19 -30.65 -15.03 -13.06
CA ASP A 19 -30.47 -13.63 -12.65
C ASP A 19 -31.66 -12.77 -13.10
N ARG A 20 -32.12 -12.93 -14.34
CA ARG A 20 -33.31 -12.23 -14.86
C ARG A 20 -34.58 -12.58 -14.07
N LEU A 21 -34.74 -13.83 -13.65
CA LEU A 21 -35.87 -14.25 -12.82
C LEU A 21 -35.79 -13.63 -11.41
N VAL A 22 -34.60 -13.50 -10.83
CA VAL A 22 -34.41 -12.86 -9.51
C VAL A 22 -34.84 -11.39 -9.55
N ASP A 23 -34.50 -10.66 -10.61
CA ASP A 23 -34.82 -9.24 -10.76
C ASP A 23 -36.33 -8.96 -10.77
N VAL A 24 -37.14 -9.90 -11.26
CA VAL A 24 -38.61 -9.81 -11.30
C VAL A 24 -39.30 -10.56 -10.15
N GLY A 25 -38.54 -11.03 -9.16
CA GLY A 25 -39.10 -11.76 -8.02
C GLY A 25 -39.67 -13.14 -8.37
N PHE A 26 -39.11 -13.81 -9.38
CA PHE A 26 -39.51 -15.13 -9.88
C PHE A 26 -40.87 -15.19 -10.59
N GLU A 27 -41.44 -14.03 -10.95
CA GLU A 27 -42.71 -13.92 -11.69
C GLU A 27 -42.45 -13.97 -13.20
N LEU A 28 -42.71 -15.12 -13.83
CA LEU A 28 -42.41 -15.40 -15.24
C LEU A 28 -43.11 -14.43 -16.22
N ASP A 29 -44.30 -13.95 -15.87
CA ASP A 29 -45.12 -13.05 -16.68
C ASP A 29 -44.58 -11.61 -16.72
N GLN A 30 -43.69 -11.25 -15.81
CA GLN A 30 -43.01 -9.94 -15.79
C GLN A 30 -41.77 -9.89 -16.70
N LEU A 31 -41.35 -11.02 -17.27
CA LEU A 31 -40.26 -11.06 -18.25
C LEU A 31 -40.79 -10.80 -19.67
N GLU A 32 -40.45 -9.63 -20.22
CA GLU A 32 -40.80 -9.27 -21.60
C GLU A 32 -39.82 -9.88 -22.62
N TYR A 33 -40.32 -10.12 -23.85
CA TYR A 33 -39.53 -10.54 -25.02
C TYR A 33 -38.74 -11.85 -24.89
N LEU A 34 -39.31 -12.87 -24.26
CA LEU A 34 -38.71 -14.21 -24.21
C LEU A 34 -38.95 -14.99 -25.51
N SER A 35 -37.88 -15.58 -26.05
CA SER A 35 -38.00 -16.62 -27.07
C SER A 35 -38.64 -17.90 -26.51
N SER A 36 -39.13 -18.78 -27.39
CA SER A 36 -39.72 -20.06 -26.98
C SER A 36 -38.75 -20.93 -26.16
N GLU A 37 -37.46 -20.87 -26.47
CA GLU A 37 -36.41 -21.62 -25.76
C GLU A 37 -36.14 -21.02 -24.37
N GLU A 38 -36.04 -19.69 -24.27
CA GLU A 38 -35.85 -19.00 -22.98
C GLU A 38 -37.03 -19.23 -22.04
N LYS A 39 -38.26 -19.22 -22.57
CA LYS A 39 -39.46 -19.51 -21.78
C LYS A 39 -39.43 -20.93 -21.20
N GLN A 40 -38.95 -21.90 -21.98
CA GLN A 40 -38.80 -23.28 -21.52
C GLN A 40 -37.73 -23.39 -20.42
N ARG A 41 -36.59 -22.70 -20.58
CA ARG A 41 -35.53 -22.65 -19.56
C ARG A 41 -36.01 -22.03 -18.26
N ALA A 42 -36.65 -20.87 -18.33
CA ALA A 42 -37.20 -20.18 -17.17
C ALA A 42 -38.22 -21.04 -16.42
N THR A 43 -39.10 -21.73 -17.16
CA THR A 43 -40.08 -22.66 -16.57
C THR A 43 -39.38 -23.82 -15.84
N ALA A 44 -38.36 -24.43 -16.45
CA ALA A 44 -37.62 -25.52 -15.83
C ALA A 44 -36.85 -25.09 -14.57
N ILE A 45 -36.27 -23.89 -14.57
CA ILE A 45 -35.62 -23.31 -13.39
C ILE A 45 -36.63 -23.09 -12.26
N LEU A 46 -37.80 -22.52 -12.57
CA LEU A 46 -38.87 -22.31 -11.58
C LEU A 46 -39.41 -23.61 -11.02
N GLU A 47 -39.56 -24.66 -11.83
CA GLU A 47 -39.95 -25.99 -11.36
C GLU A 47 -38.93 -26.57 -10.37
N GLN A 48 -37.63 -26.40 -10.65
CA GLN A 48 -36.56 -26.84 -9.73
C GLN A 48 -36.55 -26.04 -8.43
N LEU A 49 -36.70 -24.71 -8.49
CA LEU A 49 -36.78 -23.85 -7.30
C LEU A 49 -38.08 -24.07 -6.51
N GLY A 50 -39.17 -24.46 -7.19
CA GLY A 50 -40.43 -24.84 -6.57
C GLY A 50 -40.29 -26.01 -5.60
N LEU A 51 -39.28 -26.87 -5.77
CA LEU A 51 -38.96 -27.93 -4.80
C LEU A 51 -38.55 -27.35 -3.43
N LEU A 52 -38.00 -26.13 -3.39
CA LEU A 52 -37.67 -25.43 -2.14
C LEU A 52 -38.90 -24.85 -1.45
N GLN A 53 -39.97 -24.53 -2.19
CA GLN A 53 -41.24 -24.10 -1.58
C GLN A 53 -41.93 -25.22 -0.80
N ALA A 54 -41.69 -26.47 -1.19
CA ALA A 54 -42.18 -27.64 -0.47
C ALA A 54 -41.36 -27.97 0.79
N TYR A 55 -40.26 -27.24 1.05
CA TYR A 55 -39.47 -27.43 2.26
C TYR A 55 -40.21 -26.82 3.45
N PRO A 56 -40.57 -27.62 4.48
CA PRO A 56 -41.26 -27.08 5.65
C PRO A 56 -40.28 -26.18 6.42
N VAL A 57 -40.48 -24.88 6.30
CA VAL A 57 -39.84 -23.90 7.17
C VAL A 57 -40.78 -23.71 8.35
N GLU A 58 -40.32 -24.03 9.55
CA GLU A 58 -41.05 -23.70 10.76
C GLU A 58 -41.08 -22.17 10.89
N ASP A 59 -42.26 -21.60 11.10
CA ASP A 59 -42.36 -20.18 11.43
C ASP A 59 -41.49 -19.89 12.64
N ALA A 60 -40.69 -18.81 12.56
CA ALA A 60 -39.93 -18.37 13.70
C ALA A 60 -40.89 -18.16 14.88
N SER A 61 -40.54 -18.71 16.05
CA SER A 61 -41.43 -18.61 17.21
C SER A 61 -41.71 -17.13 17.52
N GLY A 62 -42.96 -16.79 17.83
CA GLY A 62 -43.32 -15.40 18.17
C GLY A 62 -42.42 -14.83 19.27
N THR A 63 -42.00 -15.66 20.22
CA THR A 63 -41.04 -15.30 21.27
C THR A 63 -39.67 -14.90 20.73
N LEU A 64 -39.15 -15.57 19.69
CA LEU A 64 -37.88 -15.22 19.05
C LEU A 64 -38.00 -13.89 18.30
N ILE A 65 -39.12 -13.67 17.61
CA ILE A 65 -39.41 -12.42 16.92
C ILE A 65 -39.50 -11.28 17.93
N ASP A 66 -40.30 -11.44 18.98
CA ASP A 66 -40.50 -10.44 20.04
C ASP A 66 -39.20 -10.17 20.79
N ALA A 67 -38.42 -11.20 21.13
CA ALA A 67 -37.12 -11.02 21.77
C ALA A 67 -36.12 -10.29 20.88
N THR A 68 -36.17 -10.51 19.56
CA THR A 68 -35.30 -9.83 18.60
C THR A 68 -35.72 -8.37 18.43
N LEU A 69 -37.02 -8.09 18.29
CA LEU A 69 -37.54 -6.72 18.21
C LEU A 69 -37.26 -5.94 19.50
N ALA A 70 -37.48 -6.56 20.67
CA ALA A 70 -37.14 -5.95 21.95
C ALA A 70 -35.64 -5.64 22.07
N ARG A 71 -34.77 -6.50 21.52
CA ARG A 71 -33.32 -6.28 21.51
C ARG A 71 -32.93 -5.14 20.56
N ILE A 72 -33.59 -5.01 19.41
CA ILE A 72 -33.41 -3.89 18.48
C ILE A 72 -33.85 -2.59 19.16
N ASP A 73 -35.03 -2.55 19.77
CA ASP A 73 -35.55 -1.39 20.49
C ASP A 73 -34.59 -0.95 21.61
N GLN A 74 -34.07 -1.90 22.39
CA GLN A 74 -33.07 -1.59 23.42
C GLN A 74 -31.79 -0.99 22.82
N TYR A 75 -31.32 -1.52 21.69
CA TYR A 75 -30.14 -1.01 21.01
C TYR A 75 -30.36 0.41 20.47
N GLU A 76 -31.54 0.69 19.90
CA GLU A 76 -31.91 2.03 19.42
C GLU A 76 -32.06 3.03 20.57
N GLN A 77 -32.71 2.64 21.68
CA GLN A 77 -32.83 3.46 22.89
C GLN A 77 -31.46 3.81 23.47
N GLN A 78 -30.53 2.84 23.55
CA GLN A 78 -29.17 3.10 24.01
C GLN A 78 -28.41 4.02 23.05
N ARG A 79 -28.62 3.89 21.74
CA ARG A 79 -28.03 4.79 20.74
C ARG A 79 -28.56 6.21 20.90
N ALA A 80 -29.87 6.39 21.09
CA ALA A 80 -30.50 7.68 21.35
C ALA A 80 -30.01 8.30 22.67
N ALA A 81 -29.88 7.50 23.73
CA ALA A 81 -29.35 7.96 25.01
C ALA A 81 -27.89 8.45 24.91
N ARG A 82 -27.05 7.81 24.07
CA ARG A 82 -25.67 8.27 23.80
C ARG A 82 -25.60 9.58 23.01
N LEU A 83 -26.68 9.95 22.30
CA LEU A 83 -26.77 11.19 21.55
C LEU A 83 -27.37 12.34 22.37
N HIS A 84 -27.84 12.06 23.59
CA HIS A 84 -28.32 13.08 24.52
C HIS A 84 -27.22 13.40 25.53
N ILE A 85 -26.60 14.57 25.37
CA ILE A 85 -25.78 15.14 26.45
C ILE A 85 -26.78 15.63 27.50
N SER A 86 -27.01 14.82 28.53
CA SER A 86 -27.65 15.29 29.75
C SER A 86 -26.74 16.36 30.34
N THR A 87 -27.00 17.61 29.99
CA THR A 87 -26.50 18.75 30.73
C THR A 87 -27.17 18.62 32.09
N SER A 88 -26.45 18.04 33.04
CA SER A 88 -26.81 18.11 34.46
C SER A 88 -27.23 19.55 34.69
N GLU A 89 -28.47 19.78 35.11
CA GLU A 89 -28.92 21.12 35.46
C GLU A 89 -27.98 21.63 36.56
N ILE A 90 -26.96 22.39 36.14
CA ILE A 90 -26.12 23.15 37.04
C ILE A 90 -27.10 24.16 37.59
N THR A 91 -27.62 23.87 38.78
CA THR A 91 -28.48 24.78 39.52
C THR A 91 -27.73 26.09 39.61
N ALA A 92 -28.14 27.07 38.82
CA ALA A 92 -27.51 28.35 38.72
C ALA A 92 -27.75 29.09 40.04
N THR A 93 -26.89 28.83 41.03
CA THR A 93 -26.78 29.67 42.21
C THR A 93 -26.16 30.97 41.73
N SER A 94 -27.02 31.95 41.54
CA SER A 94 -26.68 33.33 41.23
C SER A 94 -25.90 33.94 42.41
N ARG A 95 -24.60 33.68 42.48
CA ARG A 95 -23.67 34.43 43.34
C ARG A 95 -22.24 34.32 42.82
N GLY A 96 -21.84 35.35 42.08
CA GLY A 96 -20.46 35.82 41.98
C GLY A 96 -19.49 34.93 41.21
N PHE A 97 -18.89 35.50 40.16
CA PHE A 97 -17.68 34.98 39.52
C PHE A 97 -16.55 34.86 40.55
N SER A 98 -16.45 33.70 41.20
CA SER A 98 -15.23 33.26 41.88
C SER A 98 -14.60 32.21 40.98
N PHE A 99 -13.62 32.61 40.17
CA PHE A 99 -12.77 31.66 39.43
C PHE A 99 -12.04 30.77 40.45
N PRO A 100 -12.40 29.48 40.60
CA PRO A 100 -11.55 28.58 41.34
C PRO A 100 -10.30 28.41 40.49
N LYS A 101 -9.11 28.69 41.04
CA LYS A 101 -7.82 28.60 40.30
C LYS A 101 -7.58 27.22 39.66
N LEU A 102 -8.34 26.20 40.05
CA LEU A 102 -8.36 24.86 39.48
C LEU A 102 -8.93 24.80 38.05
N ASP A 103 -9.92 25.62 37.70
CA ASP A 103 -10.51 25.61 36.34
C ASP A 103 -9.54 26.14 35.29
N LEU A 104 -8.70 27.11 35.65
CA LEU A 104 -7.67 27.64 34.76
C LEU A 104 -6.58 26.58 34.47
N ILE A 105 -6.24 25.79 35.49
CA ILE A 105 -5.28 24.68 35.34
C ILE A 105 -5.87 23.56 34.49
N ALA A 106 -7.14 23.18 34.72
CA ALA A 106 -7.82 22.15 33.93
C ALA A 106 -7.97 22.57 32.46
N THR A 107 -8.32 23.83 32.20
CA THR A 107 -8.44 24.36 30.83
C THR A 107 -7.08 24.42 30.13
N ALA A 108 -6.03 24.88 30.82
CA ALA A 108 -4.67 24.90 30.28
C ALA A 108 -4.17 23.48 29.97
N ALA A 109 -4.43 22.51 30.86
CA ALA A 109 -4.09 21.11 30.64
C ALA A 109 -4.82 20.52 29.44
N ALA A 110 -6.11 20.81 29.26
CA ALA A 110 -6.88 20.38 28.09
C ALA A 110 -6.33 20.98 26.78
N ILE A 111 -5.96 22.26 26.78
CA ILE A 111 -5.33 22.91 25.61
C ILE A 111 -3.99 22.25 25.27
N LEU A 112 -3.13 22.02 26.27
CA LEU A 112 -1.84 21.36 26.05
C LEU A 112 -2.01 19.92 25.52
N LEU A 113 -3.01 19.18 26.02
CA LEU A 113 -3.34 17.85 25.51
C LEU A 113 -3.76 17.92 24.03
N CYS A 114 -4.63 18.86 23.67
CA CYS A 114 -5.06 19.06 22.29
C CYS A 114 -3.89 19.42 21.37
N VAL A 115 -3.01 20.33 21.80
CA VAL A 115 -1.82 20.73 21.02
C VAL A 115 -0.87 19.54 20.84
N ALA A 116 -0.65 18.75 21.89
CA ALA A 116 0.18 17.55 21.80
C ALA A 116 -0.36 16.54 20.78
N LEU A 117 -1.67 16.24 20.84
CA LEU A 117 -2.31 15.33 19.89
C LEU A 117 -2.22 15.83 18.45
N VAL A 118 -2.57 17.10 18.20
CA VAL A 118 -2.50 17.70 16.86
C VAL A 118 -1.07 17.66 16.32
N SER A 119 -0.07 17.95 17.16
CA SER A 119 1.34 17.91 16.74
C SER A 119 1.79 16.50 16.36
N MET A 120 1.31 15.47 17.06
CA MET A 120 1.61 14.07 16.76
C MET A 120 1.00 13.65 15.42
N PHE A 121 -0.27 13.96 15.19
CA PHE A 121 -0.94 13.68 13.91
C PHE A 121 -0.29 14.43 12.74
N ALA A 122 0.05 15.71 12.93
CA ALA A 122 0.70 16.51 11.90
C ALA A 122 2.06 15.94 11.49
N LYS A 123 2.84 15.43 12.45
CA LYS A 123 4.13 14.78 12.17
C LYS A 123 3.95 13.47 11.39
N THR A 124 3.07 12.59 11.85
CA THR A 124 2.82 11.30 11.17
C THR A 124 2.29 11.51 9.74
N ASN A 125 1.36 12.44 9.53
CA ASN A 125 0.85 12.75 8.20
C ASN A 125 1.94 13.33 7.28
N ARG A 126 2.82 14.16 7.82
CA ARG A 126 3.97 14.69 7.07
C ARG A 126 4.91 13.57 6.64
N ASP A 127 5.26 12.65 7.55
CA ASP A 127 6.17 11.56 7.26
C ASP A 127 5.59 10.60 6.19
N HIS A 128 4.28 10.31 6.25
CA HIS A 128 3.57 9.57 5.19
C HIS A 128 3.52 10.32 3.85
N SER A 129 3.32 11.64 3.87
CA SER A 129 3.32 12.45 2.66
C SER A 129 4.70 12.44 1.98
N ILE A 130 5.78 12.57 2.77
CA ILE A 130 7.15 12.47 2.26
C ILE A 130 7.39 11.09 1.63
N GLN A 131 7.00 10.03 2.32
CA GLN A 131 7.14 8.65 1.83
C GLN A 131 6.36 8.41 0.54
N SER A 132 5.12 8.87 0.46
CA SER A 132 4.30 8.75 -0.76
C SER A 132 4.88 9.53 -1.93
N ASN A 133 5.31 10.77 -1.71
CA ASN A 133 5.91 11.60 -2.76
C ASN A 133 7.24 11.01 -3.27
N CYS A 134 8.03 10.45 -2.35
CA CYS A 134 9.25 9.73 -2.69
C CYS A 134 8.97 8.53 -3.60
N ALA A 135 7.94 7.72 -3.29
CA ALA A 135 7.52 6.61 -4.14
C ALA A 135 7.03 7.08 -5.52
N THR A 136 6.24 8.16 -5.58
CA THR A 136 5.81 8.78 -6.85
C THR A 136 6.99 9.24 -7.69
N ASN A 137 8.00 9.89 -7.08
CA ASN A 137 9.21 10.31 -7.76
C ASN A 137 9.97 9.10 -8.35
N MET A 138 10.13 8.02 -7.56
CA MET A 138 10.75 6.78 -8.06
C MET A 138 9.96 6.16 -9.23
N ALA A 139 8.63 6.15 -9.15
CA ALA A 139 7.80 5.65 -10.25
C ALA A 139 8.01 6.46 -11.54
N GLY A 140 8.18 7.79 -11.42
CA GLY A 140 8.57 8.65 -12.54
C GLY A 140 9.92 8.30 -13.14
N VAL A 141 10.91 7.93 -12.32
CA VAL A 141 12.19 7.40 -12.81
C VAL A 141 12.03 6.05 -13.49
N GLY A 142 11.24 5.14 -12.92
CA GLY A 142 10.93 3.84 -13.51
C GLY A 142 10.31 3.97 -14.89
N ALA A 143 9.30 4.83 -15.05
CA ALA A 143 8.70 5.13 -16.35
C ALA A 143 9.75 5.65 -17.35
N GLY A 144 10.59 6.60 -16.93
CA GLY A 144 11.66 7.14 -17.77
C GLY A 144 12.70 6.09 -18.19
N LEU A 145 13.03 5.14 -17.31
CA LEU A 145 13.92 4.02 -17.65
C LEU A 145 13.34 3.12 -18.74
N PHE A 146 12.03 2.83 -18.71
CA PHE A 146 11.40 2.04 -19.75
C PHE A 146 11.39 2.75 -21.09
N THR A 147 11.02 4.02 -21.13
CA THR A 147 11.03 4.80 -22.37
C THR A 147 12.44 4.96 -22.93
N TYR A 148 13.43 5.22 -22.08
CA TYR A 148 14.84 5.25 -22.50
C TYR A 148 15.26 3.91 -23.12
N ALA A 149 14.93 2.79 -22.47
CA ALA A 149 15.30 1.48 -22.95
C ALA A 149 14.63 1.16 -24.30
N GLU A 150 13.37 1.56 -24.49
CA GLU A 150 12.67 1.41 -25.77
C GLU A 150 13.39 2.15 -26.92
N ASP A 151 13.83 3.39 -26.66
CA ASP A 151 14.54 4.21 -27.64
C ASP A 151 15.99 3.77 -27.89
N HIS A 152 16.62 3.11 -26.91
CA HIS A 152 18.04 2.74 -26.93
C HIS A 152 18.29 1.23 -27.12
N ASN A 153 17.46 0.53 -27.90
CA ASN A 153 17.61 -0.90 -28.19
C ASN A 153 17.70 -1.79 -26.93
N ASN A 154 16.93 -1.46 -25.90
CA ASN A 154 16.94 -2.06 -24.57
C ASN A 154 18.24 -1.84 -23.77
N ALA A 155 19.08 -0.88 -24.16
CA ALA A 155 20.19 -0.45 -23.34
C ALA A 155 19.68 0.37 -22.14
N MET A 156 20.33 0.21 -21.00
CA MET A 156 20.07 1.01 -19.79
C MET A 156 21.10 2.13 -19.69
N PRO A 157 20.75 3.27 -19.08
CA PRO A 157 21.72 4.33 -18.83
C PRO A 157 22.64 3.87 -17.70
N THR A 158 23.91 3.62 -17.99
CA THR A 158 24.90 3.13 -17.00
C THR A 158 26.15 3.99 -16.94
N SER A 159 26.73 4.12 -15.75
CA SER A 159 28.00 4.82 -15.50
C SER A 159 28.90 4.02 -14.57
N SER A 160 30.23 4.17 -14.71
CA SER A 160 31.22 3.57 -13.81
C SER A 160 31.56 4.49 -12.64
N ILE A 161 31.75 3.93 -11.45
CA ILE A 161 32.10 4.70 -10.24
C ILE A 161 33.48 4.32 -9.72
N ASN A 162 34.47 5.15 -10.02
CA ASN A 162 35.87 4.92 -9.63
C ASN A 162 36.14 5.12 -8.14
N SER A 163 35.34 5.91 -7.41
CA SER A 163 35.55 6.15 -5.98
C SER A 163 35.39 4.90 -5.12
N LEU A 164 34.82 3.83 -5.69
CA LEU A 164 34.46 2.62 -4.97
C LEU A 164 35.32 1.42 -5.34
N SER A 165 36.26 1.57 -6.27
CA SER A 165 37.05 0.45 -6.76
C SER A 165 37.76 -0.30 -5.63
N SER A 166 38.14 0.38 -4.54
CA SER A 166 38.70 -0.24 -3.34
C SER A 166 37.78 -1.27 -2.67
N LEU A 167 36.47 -1.05 -2.68
CA LEU A 167 35.46 -1.98 -2.14
C LEU A 167 35.25 -3.20 -3.04
N PHE A 168 35.61 -3.08 -4.32
CA PHE A 168 35.40 -4.09 -5.36
C PHE A 168 36.73 -4.72 -5.84
N GLY A 169 37.74 -4.77 -4.96
CA GLY A 169 39.01 -5.43 -5.26
C GLY A 169 39.81 -4.77 -6.40
N GLY A 170 39.64 -3.46 -6.59
CA GLY A 170 40.30 -2.66 -7.62
C GLY A 170 39.49 -2.48 -8.91
N VAL A 171 38.31 -3.08 -9.03
CA VAL A 171 37.43 -2.96 -10.21
C VAL A 171 36.41 -1.85 -9.98
N SER A 172 36.27 -0.91 -10.92
CA SER A 172 35.23 0.11 -10.84
C SER A 172 33.86 -0.51 -11.15
N PRO A 173 32.90 -0.51 -10.22
CA PRO A 173 31.56 -1.01 -10.49
C PRO A 173 30.81 -0.07 -11.45
N GLU A 174 29.89 -0.64 -12.22
CA GLU A 174 28.89 0.10 -13.00
C GLU A 174 27.58 0.21 -12.20
N ARG A 175 26.82 1.29 -12.41
CA ARG A 175 25.49 1.52 -11.85
C ARG A 175 24.56 2.16 -12.88
N THR A 176 23.26 2.18 -12.58
CA THR A 176 22.31 3.03 -13.30
C THR A 176 22.64 4.52 -13.15
N ASP A 177 22.73 5.24 -14.26
CA ASP A 177 22.93 6.70 -14.30
C ASP A 177 21.61 7.40 -14.63
N ALA A 178 20.82 7.70 -13.61
CA ALA A 178 19.53 8.35 -13.82
C ALA A 178 19.64 9.83 -14.21
N ASN A 179 20.83 10.45 -14.14
CA ASN A 179 20.99 11.83 -14.65
C ASN A 179 20.81 11.89 -16.16
N VAL A 180 21.18 10.82 -16.88
CA VAL A 180 20.96 10.71 -18.32
C VAL A 180 19.46 10.84 -18.64
N LEU A 181 18.59 10.24 -17.83
CA LEU A 181 17.15 10.33 -18.00
C LEU A 181 16.64 11.77 -17.89
N VAL A 182 17.23 12.57 -17.00
CA VAL A 182 16.85 14.00 -16.86
C VAL A 182 17.39 14.83 -18.01
N VAL A 183 18.65 14.63 -18.39
CA VAL A 183 19.31 15.38 -19.46
C VAL A 183 18.65 15.13 -20.81
N GLU A 184 18.22 13.90 -21.06
CA GLU A 184 17.56 13.51 -22.31
C GLU A 184 16.03 13.69 -22.29
N GLY A 185 15.46 14.10 -21.15
CA GLY A 185 14.04 14.46 -21.05
C GLY A 185 13.08 13.30 -20.80
N TYR A 186 13.59 12.14 -20.38
CA TYR A 186 12.77 10.98 -19.97
C TYR A 186 12.17 11.14 -18.56
N CYS A 187 12.74 11.99 -17.70
CA CYS A 187 12.14 12.33 -16.41
C CYS A 187 12.53 13.75 -15.95
N ASP A 188 11.75 14.35 -15.06
CA ASP A 188 12.07 15.66 -14.49
C ASP A 188 13.12 15.56 -13.37
N HIS A 189 13.90 16.63 -13.18
CA HIS A 189 14.94 16.69 -12.14
C HIS A 189 14.42 16.39 -10.72
N HIS A 190 13.17 16.76 -10.42
CA HIS A 190 12.58 16.51 -9.10
C HIS A 190 12.30 15.01 -8.85
N HIS A 191 12.16 14.20 -9.91
CA HIS A 191 12.02 12.74 -9.79
C HIS A 191 13.27 12.06 -9.25
N LEU A 192 14.45 12.69 -9.33
CA LEU A 192 15.70 12.19 -8.73
C LEU A 192 15.90 12.63 -7.27
N ASN A 193 14.88 13.24 -6.66
CA ASN A 193 14.97 13.76 -5.31
C ASN A 193 13.97 13.06 -4.36
N CYS A 194 14.47 12.58 -3.23
CA CYS A 194 13.63 12.20 -2.10
C CYS A 194 13.36 13.46 -1.25
N PRO A 195 12.09 13.89 -1.07
CA PRO A 195 11.77 15.09 -0.28
C PRO A 195 12.26 15.02 1.17
N GLY A 196 12.52 13.81 1.67
CA GLY A 196 12.96 13.53 3.02
C GLY A 196 14.46 13.63 3.28
N HIS A 197 15.30 13.64 2.24
CA HIS A 197 16.77 13.61 2.41
C HIS A 197 17.37 14.99 2.73
N GLY A 198 16.66 16.07 2.38
CA GLY A 198 17.10 17.44 2.58
C GLY A 198 18.19 17.86 1.58
N GLY A 199 17.80 18.60 0.54
CA GLY A 199 18.73 19.13 -0.47
C GLY A 199 18.16 19.12 -1.88
N GLN A 200 18.93 19.67 -2.82
CA GLN A 200 18.66 19.64 -4.26
C GLN A 200 19.59 18.57 -4.88
N GLY A 201 19.09 17.36 -5.09
CA GLY A 201 19.82 16.24 -5.74
C GLY A 201 20.32 15.16 -4.78
N GLY A 202 20.45 13.92 -5.28
CA GLY A 202 21.11 12.80 -4.58
C GLY A 202 20.28 12.09 -3.50
N GLY A 203 18.95 12.01 -3.65
CA GLY A 203 18.07 11.39 -2.66
C GLY A 203 17.97 9.87 -2.72
N PHE A 204 18.55 9.27 -3.76
CA PHE A 204 18.43 7.86 -4.06
C PHE A 204 19.78 7.19 -4.22
N SER A 205 19.77 5.90 -3.93
CA SER A 205 20.86 5.01 -4.22
C SER A 205 20.48 4.08 -5.38
N TYR A 206 21.48 3.71 -6.18
CA TYR A 206 21.30 2.89 -7.38
C TYR A 206 22.06 1.59 -7.24
N GLN A 207 21.46 0.49 -7.65
CA GLN A 207 22.13 -0.81 -7.63
C GLN A 207 23.32 -0.83 -8.62
N THR A 208 24.45 -1.39 -8.19
CA THR A 208 25.55 -1.71 -9.11
C THR A 208 25.21 -2.88 -10.00
N GLN A 209 25.32 -2.70 -11.31
CA GLN A 209 25.04 -3.75 -12.27
C GLN A 209 25.98 -3.65 -13.48
N SER A 210 26.57 -4.79 -13.84
CA SER A 210 27.16 -4.95 -15.16
C SER A 210 26.07 -5.33 -16.17
N ALA A 211 26.25 -4.99 -17.45
CA ALA A 211 25.33 -5.42 -18.52
C ALA A 211 25.07 -6.95 -18.51
N GLN A 212 26.08 -7.74 -18.13
CA GLN A 212 25.99 -9.20 -18.04
C GLN A 212 25.23 -9.68 -16.80
N SER A 213 25.15 -8.88 -15.74
CA SER A 213 24.28 -9.15 -14.60
C SER A 213 22.82 -9.18 -15.04
N TRP A 214 22.44 -8.27 -15.95
CA TRP A 214 21.08 -8.10 -16.44
C TRP A 214 20.57 -9.34 -17.18
N GLU A 215 21.37 -9.86 -18.12
CA GLU A 215 21.03 -11.09 -18.84
C GLU A 215 20.89 -12.29 -17.88
N ASN A 216 21.81 -12.42 -16.92
CA ASN A 216 21.77 -13.49 -15.93
C ASN A 216 20.54 -13.40 -15.00
N LEU A 217 20.07 -12.18 -14.72
CA LEU A 217 18.90 -11.91 -13.89
C LEU A 217 17.59 -12.14 -14.65
N LYS A 218 17.51 -11.63 -15.89
CA LYS A 218 16.40 -11.88 -16.83
C LYS A 218 16.13 -13.38 -17.02
N ASN A 219 17.20 -14.17 -17.11
CA ASN A 219 17.12 -15.62 -17.27
C ASN A 219 16.68 -16.38 -16.00
N ARG A 220 16.61 -15.73 -14.83
CA ARG A 220 16.20 -16.33 -13.56
C ARG A 220 14.79 -15.94 -13.11
N GLY A 221 14.12 -15.02 -13.83
CA GLY A 221 12.77 -14.57 -13.51
C GLY A 221 12.62 -13.94 -12.12
N ARG A 222 13.68 -13.32 -11.60
CA ARG A 222 13.66 -12.66 -10.28
C ARG A 222 13.51 -11.16 -10.46
N VAL A 223 12.45 -10.60 -9.90
CA VAL A 223 12.25 -9.17 -9.72
C VAL A 223 13.31 -8.63 -8.76
N PHE A 224 13.96 -7.53 -9.10
CA PHE A 224 14.98 -6.91 -8.25
C PHE A 224 14.86 -5.40 -8.17
N VAL A 225 15.56 -4.83 -7.21
CA VAL A 225 15.50 -3.40 -6.90
C VAL A 225 16.53 -2.62 -7.71
N ILE A 226 16.08 -1.76 -8.64
CA ILE A 226 16.94 -0.87 -9.44
C ILE A 226 17.45 0.31 -8.60
N MET A 227 16.54 0.90 -7.83
CA MET A 227 16.76 2.13 -7.07
C MET A 227 16.09 1.99 -5.70
N ALA A 228 16.69 2.58 -4.68
CA ALA A 228 16.09 2.71 -3.37
C ALA A 228 16.38 4.09 -2.77
N ASP A 229 15.80 4.38 -1.61
CA ASP A 229 16.23 5.51 -0.80
C ASP A 229 17.74 5.49 -0.54
N ARG A 230 18.31 6.66 -0.25
CA ARG A 230 19.72 6.81 0.10
C ARG A 230 20.16 5.80 1.16
N ASN A 231 21.32 5.18 0.90
CA ASN A 231 22.02 4.31 1.82
C ASN A 231 22.37 5.01 3.13
N PRO A 232 21.81 4.60 4.29
CA PRO A 232 22.11 5.24 5.56
C PRO A 232 23.52 4.93 6.08
N ILE A 233 24.16 3.86 5.60
CA ILE A 233 25.46 3.40 6.08
C ILE A 233 26.62 3.66 5.11
N LEU A 234 26.34 4.14 3.90
CA LEU A 234 27.37 4.30 2.87
C LEU A 234 28.44 5.30 3.26
N ASP A 235 28.06 6.47 3.78
CA ASP A 235 29.03 7.51 4.13
C ASP A 235 30.02 7.03 5.22
N ASP A 236 29.53 6.30 6.22
CA ASP A 236 30.37 5.70 7.28
C ASP A 236 31.27 4.57 6.72
N LEU A 237 30.73 3.75 5.82
CA LEU A 237 31.50 2.71 5.15
C LEU A 237 32.63 3.29 4.29
N LEU A 238 32.37 4.38 3.55
CA LEU A 238 33.37 5.07 2.73
C LEU A 238 34.44 5.74 3.58
N ALA A 239 34.09 6.18 4.80
CA ALA A 239 35.04 6.66 5.78
C ALA A 239 35.89 5.54 6.43
N GLY A 240 35.62 4.27 6.12
CA GLY A 240 36.30 3.10 6.70
C GLY A 240 35.75 2.66 8.06
N GLY A 241 34.56 3.11 8.42
CA GLY A 241 33.85 2.72 9.64
C GLY A 241 33.26 1.31 9.59
N THR A 242 32.64 0.90 10.70
CA THR A 242 31.90 -0.37 10.83
C THR A 242 30.45 -0.10 11.23
N PRO A 243 29.62 0.38 10.28
CA PRO A 243 28.24 0.77 10.56
C PRO A 243 27.36 -0.43 10.91
N ASP A 244 26.31 -0.19 11.70
CA ASP A 244 25.26 -1.19 11.96
C ASP A 244 24.45 -1.44 10.67
N PRO A 245 24.45 -2.66 10.11
CA PRO A 245 23.71 -2.96 8.88
C PRO A 245 22.19 -2.83 9.03
N LEU A 246 21.67 -2.80 10.26
CA LEU A 246 20.24 -2.60 10.53
C LEU A 246 19.85 -1.12 10.68
N THR A 247 20.77 -0.19 10.41
CA THR A 247 20.50 1.25 10.48
C THR A 247 19.37 1.61 9.50
N PRO A 248 18.26 2.19 9.98
CA PRO A 248 17.15 2.58 9.12
C PRO A 248 17.49 3.85 8.32
N SER A 249 16.81 4.03 7.18
CA SER A 249 16.90 5.28 6.43
C SER A 249 16.32 6.45 7.24
N ALA A 250 17.08 7.56 7.29
CA ALA A 250 16.64 8.79 7.95
C ALA A 250 15.61 9.58 7.13
N SER A 251 15.49 9.31 5.83
CA SER A 251 14.69 10.12 4.90
C SER A 251 13.20 10.15 5.26
N HIS A 252 12.66 9.12 5.89
CA HIS A 252 11.22 8.98 6.16
C HIS A 252 10.90 8.86 7.66
N GLY A 253 11.70 9.46 8.55
CA GLY A 253 11.48 9.36 9.99
C GLY A 253 11.59 7.92 10.53
N ALA A 254 12.40 7.08 9.87
CA ALA A 254 12.54 5.65 10.13
C ALA A 254 11.29 4.78 9.89
N LEU A 255 10.30 5.26 9.12
CA LEU A 255 9.10 4.49 8.70
C LEU A 255 9.37 3.43 7.61
N GLY A 256 10.63 3.19 7.27
CA GLY A 256 11.05 2.27 6.22
C GLY A 256 11.67 2.96 5.00
N HIS A 257 11.90 2.19 3.95
CA HIS A 257 12.49 2.68 2.69
C HIS A 257 11.65 2.32 1.48
N ASN A 258 11.66 3.22 0.50
CA ASN A 258 11.07 3.02 -0.82
C ASN A 258 12.08 2.35 -1.75
N ARG A 259 11.54 1.53 -2.65
CA ARG A 259 12.30 0.68 -3.57
C ARG A 259 11.58 0.67 -4.91
N LEU A 260 12.33 0.92 -5.98
CA LEU A 260 11.89 0.78 -7.37
C LEU A 260 12.38 -0.56 -7.90
N LEU A 261 11.46 -1.34 -8.44
CA LEU A 261 11.72 -2.65 -9.02
C LEU A 261 11.93 -2.57 -10.54
N ASP A 262 12.48 -3.64 -11.11
CA ASP A 262 12.73 -3.78 -12.54
C ASP A 262 11.50 -3.89 -13.43
N ASP A 263 10.35 -4.17 -12.84
CA ASP A 263 9.04 -4.09 -13.49
C ASP A 263 8.41 -2.69 -13.41
N GLY A 264 9.11 -1.71 -12.82
CA GLY A 264 8.63 -0.34 -12.62
C GLY A 264 7.75 -0.15 -11.39
N SER A 265 7.42 -1.22 -10.67
CA SER A 265 6.65 -1.10 -9.44
C SER A 265 7.49 -0.51 -8.32
N THR A 266 6.84 0.29 -7.47
CA THR A 266 7.46 0.83 -6.26
C THR A 266 6.84 0.18 -5.03
N TYR A 267 7.66 -0.23 -4.07
CA TYR A 267 7.18 -0.73 -2.79
C TYR A 267 7.92 -0.10 -1.62
N THR A 268 7.15 0.13 -0.56
CA THR A 268 7.67 0.57 0.73
C THR A 268 7.91 -0.65 1.61
N SER A 269 9.12 -0.80 2.12
CA SER A 269 9.46 -1.83 3.08
C SER A 269 9.64 -1.20 4.46
N VAL A 270 8.80 -1.61 5.41
CA VAL A 270 8.78 -1.14 6.81
C VAL A 270 9.83 -1.88 7.67
N ALA A 271 10.35 -3.00 7.16
CA ALA A 271 11.36 -3.78 7.86
C ALA A 271 12.74 -3.09 7.75
N PRO A 272 13.59 -3.18 8.80
CA PRO A 272 14.99 -2.86 8.63
C PRO A 272 15.56 -3.72 7.50
N PRO A 273 16.53 -3.19 6.75
CA PRO A 273 17.06 -3.93 5.63
C PRO A 273 17.65 -5.28 6.08
N ILE A 274 17.22 -6.35 5.43
CA ILE A 274 17.63 -7.72 5.75
C ILE A 274 18.81 -8.10 4.85
N VAL A 275 20.02 -7.92 5.38
CA VAL A 275 21.26 -8.38 4.74
C VAL A 275 21.10 -9.84 4.30
N GLY A 276 21.21 -10.11 3.00
CA GLY A 276 21.18 -11.45 2.41
C GLY A 276 19.92 -11.74 1.61
N ASN A 277 18.77 -11.27 2.10
CA ASN A 277 17.47 -11.66 1.56
C ASN A 277 16.72 -10.52 0.88
N ASP A 278 16.97 -9.28 1.28
CA ASP A 278 16.28 -8.13 0.71
C ASP A 278 17.05 -7.44 -0.42
N PHE A 279 18.31 -7.85 -0.63
CA PHE A 279 19.23 -7.42 -1.69
C PHE A 279 19.48 -5.90 -1.74
N ILE A 280 19.35 -5.18 -0.62
CA ILE A 280 19.49 -3.71 -0.62
C ILE A 280 20.84 -3.21 -0.11
N TRP A 281 21.46 -3.87 0.86
CA TRP A 281 22.76 -3.41 1.39
C TRP A 281 23.77 -4.55 1.50
N LEU A 282 23.80 -5.46 0.51
CA LEU A 282 24.70 -6.60 0.59
C LEU A 282 26.13 -6.21 0.18
N LEU A 283 27.04 -6.23 1.16
CA LEU A 283 28.49 -6.14 0.94
C LEU A 283 29.13 -7.51 1.16
N ASP A 284 29.27 -8.29 0.09
CA ASP A 284 30.16 -9.45 0.10
C ASP A 284 31.26 -9.31 -0.96
N GLY A 285 32.35 -8.66 -0.56
CA GLY A 285 33.56 -8.50 -1.36
C GLY A 285 34.29 -9.80 -1.70
N LYS A 286 33.96 -10.93 -1.04
CA LYS A 286 34.58 -12.24 -1.32
C LYS A 286 33.76 -13.07 -2.31
N ASN A 287 32.43 -12.97 -2.30
CA ASN A 287 31.54 -13.72 -3.20
C ASN A 287 31.03 -12.93 -4.42
N ARG A 288 31.54 -11.71 -4.67
CA ARG A 288 31.17 -10.86 -5.82
C ARG A 288 29.66 -10.57 -5.93
N ARG A 289 28.91 -10.73 -4.84
CA ARG A 289 27.51 -10.28 -4.72
C ARG A 289 27.56 -8.98 -3.94
N ILE A 290 27.68 -7.91 -4.69
CA ILE A 290 27.76 -6.58 -4.12
C ILE A 290 26.55 -5.85 -4.69
N ASP A 291 25.47 -5.82 -3.93
CA ASP A 291 24.33 -4.95 -4.19
C ASP A 291 24.55 -3.73 -3.29
N ILE A 292 25.59 -2.94 -3.58
CA ILE A 292 25.68 -1.63 -2.95
C ILE A 292 24.83 -0.71 -3.79
N PHE A 293 23.82 -0.20 -3.14
CA PHE A 293 23.03 0.93 -3.57
C PHE A 293 23.93 2.17 -3.41
N LEU A 294 24.67 2.47 -4.48
CA LEU A 294 25.65 3.55 -4.51
C LEU A 294 24.92 4.88 -4.62
N THR A 295 25.15 5.78 -3.67
CA THR A 295 24.91 7.20 -3.92
C THR A 295 26.13 7.81 -4.55
N HIS A 296 25.92 8.45 -5.70
CA HIS A 296 26.26 9.84 -6.03
C HIS A 296 25.78 10.03 -7.47
#